data_AF-A0A950ENP3-F1
#
_entry.id   AF-A0A950ENP3-F1
#
_cell.length_a   1.000
_cell.length_b   1.000
_cell.length_c   1.000
_cell.angle_alpha   90.00
_cell.angle_beta   90.00
_cell.angle_gamma   90.00
#
_symmetry.space_group_name_H-M   'P 1'
#
loop_
_entity.id
_entity.type
_entity.pdbx_description
1 polymer ?
#
loop_
_entity_poly.entity_id
_entity_poly.type
_entity_poly.pdbx_seq_one_letter_code
_entity_poly.pdbx_strand_id
1 'polypeptide(L)'
;MIELVSQYWQSYLYTDGYRFSGLAITLWLLVVSIALGFALAVPLAIARASSNRWISTPVWLYTYVFRGTPLYVQLLMCYTGIYSLQVVHNHVLLDTFFRNA
;
A
#
# COMPACT_ATOMS: atom_id res chain seq x y z
N MET A 1 27.31 9.03 0.01
CA MET A 1 26.41 8.74 1.16
C MET A 1 26.32 9.93 2.11
N ILE A 2 27.44 10.41 2.68
CA ILE A 2 27.45 11.57 3.58
C ILE A 2 26.94 12.86 2.89
N GLU A 3 27.27 13.06 1.61
CA GLU A 3 26.81 14.22 0.82
C GLU A 3 25.29 14.27 0.64
N LEU A 4 24.66 13.12 0.37
CA LEU A 4 23.19 13.01 0.25
C LEU A 4 22.52 13.38 1.57
N VAL A 5 23.05 12.90 2.69
CA VAL A 5 22.51 13.25 4.01
C VAL A 5 22.65 14.74 4.25
N SER A 6 23.82 15.35 4.00
CA SER A 6 23.99 16.79 4.17
C SER A 6 23.10 17.64 3.27
N GLN A 7 22.73 17.14 2.09
CA GLN A 7 21.90 17.85 1.12
C GLN A 7 20.39 17.73 1.40
N TYR A 8 19.92 16.57 1.86
CA TYR A 8 18.47 16.29 1.95
C TYR A 8 17.91 16.22 3.37
N TRP A 9 18.75 16.20 4.42
CA TRP A 9 18.25 16.04 5.80
C TRP A 9 17.24 17.12 6.22
N GLN A 10 17.41 18.35 5.72
CA GLN A 10 16.49 19.46 5.98
C GLN A 10 15.11 19.18 5.37
N SER A 11 15.03 18.69 4.13
CA SER A 11 13.76 18.36 3.48
C SER A 11 12.99 17.21 4.17
N TYR A 12 13.69 16.35 4.90
CA TYR A 12 13.05 15.32 5.71
C TYR A 12 12.37 15.89 6.96
N LEU A 13 12.97 16.90 7.61
CA LEU A 13 12.55 17.38 8.93
C LEU A 13 11.80 18.72 8.88
N TYR A 14 12.20 19.62 8.00
CA TYR A 14 11.64 20.97 7.86
C TYR A 14 10.54 21.01 6.81
N THR A 15 9.52 21.82 7.09
CA THR A 15 8.42 22.14 6.19
C THR A 15 8.43 23.65 5.92
N ASP A 16 8.40 24.03 4.64
CA ASP A 16 8.41 25.44 4.22
C ASP A 16 7.00 26.09 4.27
N GLY A 17 6.07 25.51 5.03
CA GLY A 17 4.69 25.98 5.18
C GLY A 17 3.72 25.61 4.05
N TYR A 18 4.23 25.29 2.85
CA TYR A 18 3.40 24.87 1.69
C TYR A 18 3.33 23.36 1.45
N ARG A 19 4.29 22.57 1.96
CA ARG A 19 4.40 21.12 1.70
C ARG A 19 4.74 20.38 2.98
N PHE A 20 4.11 19.23 3.23
CA PHE A 20 4.47 18.36 4.35
C PHE A 20 5.92 17.87 4.22
N SER A 21 6.64 17.78 5.36
CA SER A 21 8.00 17.23 5.34
C SER A 21 7.98 15.72 5.04
N GLY A 22 9.12 15.18 4.59
CA GLY A 22 9.24 13.75 4.32
C GLY A 22 8.88 12.86 5.52
N LEU A 23 9.33 13.24 6.73
CA LEU A 23 8.99 12.54 7.97
C LEU A 23 7.47 12.54 8.23
N ALA A 24 6.82 13.69 8.04
CA ALA A 24 5.39 13.83 8.26
C ALA A 24 4.57 12.95 7.32
N ILE A 25 4.94 12.91 6.02
CA ILE A 25 4.29 12.06 5.02
C ILE A 25 4.48 10.58 5.34
N THR A 26 5.70 10.17 5.72
CA THR A 26 5.98 8.77 6.11
C THR A 26 5.16 8.36 7.33
N LEU A 27 5.11 9.20 8.37
CA LEU A 27 4.30 8.93 9.56
C LEU A 27 2.80 8.88 9.22
N TRP A 28 2.33 9.79 8.40
CA TRP A 28 0.94 9.81 7.95
C TRP A 28 0.57 8.52 7.21
N LEU A 29 1.37 8.14 6.21
CA LEU A 29 1.17 6.91 5.45
C LEU A 29 1.26 5.67 6.36
N LEU A 30 2.21 5.65 7.31
CA LEU A 30 2.37 4.57 8.27
C LEU A 30 1.11 4.39 9.13
N VAL A 31 0.62 5.47 9.74
CA VAL A 31 -0.55 5.44 10.62
C VAL A 31 -1.79 4.98 9.84
N VAL A 32 -2.04 5.55 8.67
CA VAL A 32 -3.19 5.18 7.84
C VAL A 32 -3.09 3.72 7.37
N SER A 33 -1.90 3.28 6.94
CA SER A 33 -1.69 1.90 6.47
C SER A 33 -1.89 0.88 7.59
N ILE A 34 -1.37 1.16 8.79
CA ILE A 34 -1.56 0.29 9.96
C ILE A 34 -3.02 0.28 10.37
N ALA A 35 -3.69 1.43 10.42
CA ALA A 35 -5.09 1.50 10.83
C ALA A 35 -6.00 0.68 9.90
N LEU A 36 -5.86 0.86 8.58
CA LEU A 36 -6.63 0.10 7.59
C LEU A 36 -6.26 -1.38 7.59
N GLY A 37 -4.97 -1.69 7.62
CA GLY A 37 -4.48 -3.07 7.69
C GLY A 37 -4.98 -3.80 8.93
N PHE A 38 -4.99 -3.14 10.09
CA PHE A 38 -5.47 -3.69 11.35
C PHE A 38 -6.99 -3.90 11.33
N ALA A 39 -7.75 -2.93 10.82
CA ALA A 39 -9.21 -3.03 10.69
C ALA A 39 -9.63 -4.24 9.84
N LEU A 40 -8.84 -4.60 8.81
CA LEU A 40 -9.05 -5.80 8.00
C LEU A 40 -8.45 -7.06 8.64
N ALA A 41 -7.32 -6.96 9.33
CA ALA A 41 -6.64 -8.10 9.94
C ALA A 41 -7.48 -8.76 11.04
N VAL A 42 -8.20 -7.98 11.84
CA VAL A 42 -9.06 -8.50 12.93
C VAL A 42 -10.16 -9.44 12.43
N PRO A 43 -11.07 -9.04 11.51
CA PRO A 43 -12.11 -9.93 11.00
C PRO A 43 -11.54 -11.12 10.24
N LEU A 44 -10.44 -10.93 9.49
CA LEU A 44 -9.77 -12.03 8.81
C LEU A 44 -9.17 -13.04 9.80
N ALA A 45 -8.59 -12.59 10.90
CA ALA A 45 -8.06 -13.48 11.94
C ALA A 45 -9.19 -14.33 12.57
N ILE A 46 -10.35 -13.71 12.84
CA ILE A 46 -11.53 -14.41 13.36
C ILE A 46 -12.04 -15.44 12.33
N ALA A 47 -12.15 -15.03 11.05
CA ALA A 47 -12.58 -15.92 9.96
C ALA A 47 -11.63 -17.11 9.77
N ARG A 48 -10.31 -16.90 9.93
CA ARG A 48 -9.31 -17.96 9.87
C ARG A 48 -9.42 -18.97 11.02
N ALA A 49 -9.78 -18.52 12.22
CA ALA A 49 -9.96 -19.36 13.39
C ALA A 49 -11.25 -20.20 13.37
N SER A 50 -12.15 -19.93 12.41
CA SER A 50 -13.38 -20.70 12.25
C SER A 50 -13.10 -22.16 11.89
N SER A 51 -13.86 -23.09 12.49
CA SER A 51 -13.85 -24.52 12.15
C SER A 51 -14.36 -24.80 10.73
N ASN A 52 -15.09 -23.86 10.11
CA ASN A 52 -15.60 -24.02 8.76
C ASN A 52 -14.47 -23.88 7.73
N ARG A 53 -14.10 -25.00 7.12
CA ARG A 53 -13.05 -25.07 6.10
C ARG A 53 -13.29 -24.10 4.93
N TRP A 54 -14.55 -23.87 4.55
CA TRP A 54 -14.91 -22.97 3.44
C TRP A 54 -14.61 -21.50 3.71
N ILE A 55 -14.57 -21.09 4.99
CA ILE A 55 -14.24 -19.72 5.40
C ILE A 55 -12.75 -19.61 5.70
N SER A 56 -12.17 -20.60 6.39
CA SER A 56 -10.76 -20.57 6.78
C SER A 56 -9.81 -20.72 5.59
N THR A 57 -10.15 -21.53 4.58
CA THR A 57 -9.28 -21.75 3.39
C THR A 57 -9.06 -20.51 2.52
N PRO A 58 -10.07 -19.71 2.12
CA PRO A 58 -9.82 -18.50 1.34
C PRO A 58 -9.01 -17.47 2.12
N VAL A 59 -9.24 -17.33 3.43
CA VAL A 59 -8.44 -16.44 4.28
C VAL A 59 -7.00 -16.94 4.41
N TRP A 60 -6.80 -18.25 4.55
CA TRP A 60 -5.48 -18.85 4.53
C TRP A 60 -4.75 -18.56 3.23
N LEU A 61 -5.40 -18.78 2.08
CA LEU A 61 -4.83 -18.52 0.76
C LEU A 61 -4.46 -17.03 0.58
N TYR A 62 -5.37 -16.13 0.95
CA TYR A 62 -5.11 -14.69 0.97
C TYR A 62 -3.87 -14.38 1.81
N THR A 63 -3.84 -14.77 3.08
CA THR A 63 -2.69 -14.46 3.94
C THR A 63 -1.39 -15.12 3.45
N TYR A 64 -1.46 -16.29 2.81
CA TYR A 64 -0.30 -16.99 2.27
C TYR A 64 0.30 -16.24 1.08
N VAL A 65 -0.53 -15.83 0.10
CA VAL A 65 -0.09 -15.05 -1.07
C VAL A 65 0.49 -13.71 -0.62
N PHE A 66 -0.25 -12.94 0.16
CA PHE A 66 0.16 -11.58 0.53
C PHE A 66 1.38 -11.55 1.45
N ARG A 67 1.61 -12.56 2.29
CA ARG A 67 2.83 -12.66 3.12
C ARG A 67 3.98 -13.37 2.40
N GLY A 68 3.69 -14.17 1.38
CA GLY A 68 4.68 -14.92 0.60
C GLY A 68 5.27 -14.14 -0.58
N THR A 69 4.58 -13.11 -1.07
CA THR A 69 5.07 -12.25 -2.15
C THR A 69 5.81 -11.01 -1.63
N PRO A 70 6.92 -10.58 -2.24
CA PRO A 70 7.61 -9.35 -1.86
C PRO A 70 6.70 -8.12 -2.00
N LEU A 71 6.73 -7.21 -1.02
CA LEU A 71 5.94 -5.97 -1.03
C LEU A 71 6.20 -5.14 -2.30
N TYR A 72 7.46 -5.07 -2.74
CA TYR A 72 7.81 -4.36 -3.97
C TYR A 72 7.07 -4.91 -5.20
N VAL A 73 6.92 -6.23 -5.30
CA VAL A 73 6.17 -6.86 -6.40
C VAL A 73 4.68 -6.53 -6.30
N GLN A 74 4.11 -6.49 -5.09
CA GLN A 74 2.72 -6.07 -4.89
C GLN A 74 2.50 -4.62 -5.34
N LEU A 75 3.42 -3.72 -4.96
CA LEU A 75 3.37 -2.32 -5.39
C LEU A 75 3.50 -2.19 -6.91
N LEU A 76 4.44 -2.92 -7.53
CA LEU A 76 4.60 -2.93 -8.98
C LEU A 76 3.36 -3.46 -9.70
N MET A 77 2.75 -4.54 -9.18
CA MET A 77 1.51 -5.08 -9.71
C MET A 77 0.38 -4.06 -9.59
N CYS A 78 0.25 -3.37 -8.47
CA CYS A 78 -0.78 -2.35 -8.27
C CYS A 78 -0.56 -1.12 -9.15
N TYR A 79 0.68 -0.63 -9.26
CA TYR A 79 1.01 0.58 -10.01
C TYR A 79 1.01 0.35 -11.52
N THR A 80 1.71 -0.70 -11.97
CA THR A 80 1.92 -0.96 -13.39
C THR A 80 1.03 -2.08 -13.92
N GLY A 81 0.87 -3.16 -13.15
CA GLY A 81 0.08 -4.33 -13.57
C GLY A 81 -1.39 -4.01 -13.79
N ILE A 82 -2.03 -3.29 -12.85
CA ILE A 82 -3.45 -2.91 -12.96
C ILE A 82 -3.69 -1.96 -14.14
N TYR A 83 -2.85 -0.94 -14.30
CA TYR A 83 -2.97 0.01 -15.42
C TYR A 83 -2.86 -0.67 -16.79
N SER A 84 -2.02 -1.70 -16.91
CA SER A 84 -1.84 -2.48 -18.16
C SER A 84 -3.11 -3.24 -18.60
N LEU A 85 -4.08 -3.45 -17.72
CA LEU A 85 -5.32 -4.14 -18.06
C LEU A 85 -6.18 -3.27 -18.99
N GLN A 86 -6.63 -3.86 -20.10
CA GLN A 86 -7.50 -3.18 -21.09
C GLN A 86 -8.79 -2.62 -20.46
N VAL A 87 -9.32 -3.28 -19.42
CA VAL A 87 -10.51 -2.83 -18.68
C VAL A 87 -10.30 -1.48 -18.00
N VAL A 88 -9.09 -1.21 -17.52
CA VAL A 88 -8.73 0.05 -16.83
C VAL A 88 -8.59 1.18 -17.85
N HIS A 89 -7.92 0.92 -18.99
CA HIS A 89 -7.79 1.88 -20.09
C HIS A 89 -9.13 2.23 -20.77
N ASN A 90 -10.07 1.29 -20.84
CA ASN A 90 -11.35 1.52 -21.52
C ASN A 90 -12.30 2.43 -20.72
N HIS A 91 -12.10 2.54 -19.41
CA HIS A 91 -12.89 3.41 -18.54
C HIS A 91 -12.21 4.77 -18.35
N VAL A 92 -12.79 5.83 -18.92
CA VAL A 92 -12.28 7.21 -18.86
C VAL A 92 -11.87 7.66 -17.45
N LEU A 93 -12.65 7.32 -16.41
CA LEU A 93 -12.32 7.68 -15.03
C LEU A 93 -11.10 6.93 -14.47
N LEU A 94 -10.97 5.65 -14.80
CA LEU A 94 -9.86 4.83 -14.30
C LEU A 94 -8.58 5.17 -15.08
N ASP A 95 -8.68 5.32 -16.40
CA ASP A 95 -7.58 5.77 -17.26
C ASP A 95 -7.01 7.11 -16.77
N THR A 96 -7.85 8.12 -16.56
CA THR A 96 -7.41 9.44 -16.08
C THR A 96 -6.82 9.39 -14.67
N PHE A 97 -7.34 8.55 -13.77
CA PHE A 97 -6.78 8.40 -12.43
C PHE A 97 -5.37 7.80 -12.46
N PHE A 98 -5.18 6.69 -13.16
CA PHE A 98 -3.88 6.00 -13.22
C PHE A 98 -2.85 6.74 -14.08
N ARG A 99 -3.28 7.50 -15.09
CA ARG A 99 -2.38 8.28 -15.95
C ARG A 99 -1.82 9.54 -15.27
N ASN A 100 -2.54 10.09 -14.30
CA ASN A 100 -2.15 11.30 -13.57
C ASN A 100 -1.52 11.02 -12.19
N ALA A 101 -1.42 9.75 -11.78
CA ALA A 101 -0.86 9.30 -10.50
C ALA A 101 0.62 8.89 -10.60
#